data_AF-A0A133V747-F1
#
_entry.id   AF-A0A133V747-F1
#
_cell.length_a   1.000
_cell.length_b   1.000
_cell.length_c   1.000
_cell.angle_alpha   90.00
_cell.angle_beta   90.00
_cell.angle_gamma   90.00
#
_symmetry.space_group_name_H-M   'P 1'
#
loop_
_entity.id
_entity.type
_entity.pdbx_description
1 polymer ?
#
loop_
_entity_poly.entity_id
_entity_poly.type
_entity_poly.pdbx_seq_one_letter_code
_entity_poly.pdbx_strand_id
1 'polypeptide(L)' 'MKIRYDMGDTLDMLLEDKQIHHAEEYDQVVVNFDENGRLVEIEVLDASKLLGGFLTEILRTPERGFVEIA' A
#
# COMPACT_ATOMS: atom_id res chain seq x y z
N MET A 1 11.17 -3.29 7.14
CA MET A 1 9.78 -3.25 6.67
C MET A 1 8.81 -3.36 7.83
N LYS A 2 7.97 -2.35 8.03
CA LYS A 2 6.83 -2.34 8.96
C LYS A 2 5.56 -2.09 8.15
N ILE A 3 4.48 -2.78 8.48
CA ILE A 3 3.18 -2.60 7.84
C ILE A 3 2.20 -2.20 8.93
N ARG A 4 1.45 -1.11 8.71
CA ARG A 4 0.45 -0.60 9.64
C ARG A 4 -0.83 -0.30 8.87
N TYR A 5 -1.96 -0.76 9.39
CA TYR A 5 -3.27 -0.31 8.94
C TYR A 5 -3.88 0.55 10.05
N ASP A 6 -4.27 1.77 9.72
CA ASP A 6 -4.86 2.72 10.67
C ASP A 6 -6.40 2.75 10.60
N MET A 7 -7.02 3.40 11.60
CA MET A 7 -8.48 3.56 11.64
C MET A 7 -9.00 4.67 10.71
N GLY A 8 -8.10 5.43 10.09
CA GLY A 8 -8.38 6.39 9.02
C GLY A 8 -8.51 5.74 7.64
N ASP A 9 -8.44 4.40 7.59
CA ASP A 9 -8.48 3.58 6.37
C ASP A 9 -7.24 3.73 5.49
N THR A 10 -6.09 3.92 6.10
CA THR A 10 -4.79 3.96 5.41
C THR A 10 -3.96 2.73 5.73
N LEU A 11 -3.34 2.14 4.70
CA LEU A 11 -2.32 1.10 4.83
C LEU A 11 -0.94 1.71 4.56
N ASP A 12 -0.12 1.79 5.59
CA ASP A 12 1.26 2.24 5.51
C ASP A 12 2.21 1.04 5.42
N MET A 13 3.11 1.10 4.46
CA MET A 13 4.20 0.15 4.29
C MET A 13 5.52 0.94 4.36
N LEU A 14 6.13 0.97 5.54
CA LEU A 14 7.43 1.60 5.77
C LEU A 14 8.56 0.62 5.42
N LEU A 15 9.32 0.91 4.38
CA LEU A 15 10.42 0.07 3.92
C LEU A 15 11.69 0.35 4.73
N GLU A 16 12.05 1.62 4.84
CA GLU A 16 13.24 2.12 5.56
C GLU A 16 12.85 3.25 6.53
N ASP A 17 13.49 3.31 7.70
CA ASP A 17 13.26 4.38 8.68
C ASP A 17 14.14 5.59 8.32
N LYS A 18 13.65 6.41 7.39
CA LYS A 18 14.35 7.56 6.81
C LYS A 18 13.42 8.76 6.67
N GLN A 19 14.02 9.93 6.50
CA GLN A 19 13.28 11.15 6.22
C GLN A 19 12.70 11.14 4.81
N ILE A 20 11.39 11.40 4.71
CA ILE A 20 10.70 11.64 3.44
C ILE A 20 11.10 13.02 2.93
N HIS A 21 11.53 13.08 1.67
CA HIS A 21 11.89 14.32 0.99
C HIS A 21 10.82 14.75 -0.02
N HIS A 22 10.24 13.80 -0.74
CA HIS A 22 9.16 14.05 -1.70
C HIS A 22 8.25 12.83 -1.85
N ALA A 23 7.07 13.06 -2.40
CA ALA A 23 6.04 12.05 -2.61
C ALA A 23 5.53 12.10 -4.06
N GLU A 24 5.18 10.94 -4.59
CA GLU A 24 4.48 10.79 -5.86
C GLU A 24 3.09 10.15 -5.60
N GLU A 25 2.04 10.78 -6.12
CA GLU A 25 0.66 10.33 -5.93
C GLU A 25 0.16 9.60 -7.19
N TYR A 26 -0.39 8.41 -7.00
CA TYR A 26 -0.95 7.53 -8.01
C TYR A 26 -2.35 7.08 -7.57
N ASP A 27 -3.35 7.91 -7.85
CA ASP A 27 -4.74 7.70 -7.42
C ASP A 27 -4.86 7.51 -5.89
N GLN A 28 -5.03 6.28 -5.42
CA GLN A 28 -5.13 5.96 -3.99
C GLN A 28 -3.80 5.57 -3.35
N VAL A 29 -2.70 5.57 -4.11
CA VAL A 29 -1.37 5.18 -3.63
C VAL A 29 -0.45 6.38 -3.59
N VAL A 30 0.18 6.62 -2.44
CA VAL A 30 1.23 7.63 -2.27
C VAL A 30 2.56 6.93 -2.08
N VAL A 31 3.56 7.30 -2.88
CA VAL A 31 4.89 6.71 -2.87
C VAL A 31 5.88 7.74 -2.37
N ASN A 32 6.47 7.50 -1.21
CA ASN A 32 7.36 8.44 -0.52
C ASN A 32 8.84 8.06 -0.73
N PHE A 33 9.66 9.06 -1.06
CA PHE A 33 11.07 8.88 -1.41
C PHE A 33 12.00 9.74 -0.53
N ASP A 34 13.22 9.26 -0.32
CA ASP A 34 14.30 10.03 0.31
C ASP A 34 14.92 11.06 -0.66
N GLU A 35 15.87 11.86 -0.16
CA GLU A 35 16.59 12.87 -0.94
C GLU A 35 17.34 12.30 -2.16
N ASN A 36 17.65 11.00 -2.15
CA ASN A 36 18.36 10.30 -3.22
C ASN A 36 17.40 9.60 -4.20
N GLY A 37 16.08 9.80 -4.05
CA GLY A 37 15.05 9.14 -4.85
C GLY A 37 14.86 7.66 -4.51
N ARG A 38 15.29 7.20 -3.34
CA ARG A 38 15.03 5.82 -2.90
C ARG A 38 13.67 5.74 -2.23
N LEU A 39 12.94 4.68 -2.53
CA LEU A 39 11.65 4.40 -1.92
C LEU A 39 11.79 4.18 -0.40
N VAL A 40 11.04 4.94 0.39
CA VAL A 40 11.06 4.89 1.86
C VAL A 40 9.76 4.31 2.41
N GLU A 41 8.62 4.74 1.85
CA GLU A 41 7.29 4.37 2.34
C GLU A 41 6.29 4.34 1.18
N ILE A 42 5.30 3.45 1.28
CA ILE A 42 4.13 3.42 0.41
C ILE A 42 2.91 3.53 1.31
N GLU A 43 2.02 4.47 1.01
CA GLU A 43 0.74 4.63 1.68
C GLU A 43 -0.37 4.29 0.68
N VAL A 44 -1.36 3.52 1.13
CA VAL A 44 -2.57 3.26 0.36
C VAL A 44 -3.75 3.85 1.11
N LEU A 45 -4.36 4.86 0.51
CA LEU A 45 -5.57 5.52 0.98
C LEU A 45 -6.81 4.67 0.64
N ASP A 46 -7.89 4.83 1.40
CA ASP A 46 -9.11 4.02 1.25
C ASP A 46 -8.80 2.50 1.19
N ALA A 47 -7.82 2.05 1.98
CA ALA A 47 -7.25 0.71 1.87
C ALA A 47 -8.30 -0.40 2.08
N SER A 48 -9.40 -0.14 2.78
CA SER A 48 -10.52 -1.08 2.93
C SER A 48 -11.20 -1.42 1.60
N LYS A 49 -11.21 -0.51 0.62
CA LYS A 49 -11.76 -0.80 -0.72
C LYS A 49 -10.86 -1.77 -1.48
N LEU A 50 -9.55 -1.52 -1.46
CA LEU A 50 -8.55 -2.38 -2.08
C LEU A 50 -8.46 -3.75 -1.38
N LEU A 51 -8.35 -3.76 -0.05
CA LEU A 51 -8.29 -4.98 0.75
C LEU A 51 -9.63 -5.74 0.71
N GLY A 52 -10.76 -5.04 0.67
CA GLY A 52 -12.09 -5.64 0.55
C GLY A 52 -12.27 -6.37 -0.79
N GLY A 53 -11.83 -5.76 -1.90
CA GLY A 53 -11.77 -6.39 -3.21
C GLY A 53 -10.88 -7.63 -3.20
N PHE A 54 -9.65 -7.47 -2.69
CA PHE A 54 -8.65 -8.55 -2.61
C PHE A 54 -9.13 -9.75 -1.81
N LEU A 55 -9.62 -9.53 -0.58
CA LEU A 55 -10.10 -10.59 0.30
C LEU A 55 -11.32 -11.29 -0.29
N THR A 56 -12.21 -10.54 -0.96
CA THR A 56 -13.36 -11.13 -1.66
C THR A 56 -12.91 -12.05 -2.79
N GLU A 57 -11.92 -11.65 -3.59
CA GLU A 57 -11.40 -12.49 -4.67
C GLU A 57 -10.63 -13.70 -4.16
N ILE A 58 -9.82 -13.57 -3.10
CA ILE A 58 -9.15 -14.71 -2.46
C ILE A 58 -10.17 -15.72 -1.95
N LEU A 59 -11.23 -15.27 -1.26
CA LEU A 59 -12.27 -16.17 -0.75
C LEU A 59 -13.04 -16.87 -1.87
N ARG A 60 -13.15 -16.25 -3.06
CA ARG A 60 -13.78 -16.83 -4.25
C ARG A 60 -12.85 -17.73 -5.06
N THR A 61 -11.54 -17.61 -4.87
CA THR A 61 -10.53 -18.33 -5.65
C THR A 61 -9.89 -19.43 -4.80
N PRO A 62 -10.36 -20.69 -4.91
CA PRO A 62 -9.91 -21.79 -4.05
C PRO A 62 -8.44 -22.21 -4.26
N GLU A 63 -7.78 -21.73 -5.32
CA GLU A 63 -6.38 -22.02 -5.64
C GLU A 63 -5.47 -20.82 -5.34
N ARG A 64 -4.28 -21.08 -4.77
CA ARG A 64 -3.28 -20.05 -4.49
C ARG A 64 -2.64 -19.58 -5.81
N GLY A 65 -2.99 -18.37 -6.26
CA GLY A 65 -2.44 -17.72 -7.45
C GLY A 65 -2.24 -16.21 -7.26
N PHE A 66 -1.81 -15.52 -8.30
CA PHE A 66 -1.80 -14.05 -8.32
C PHE A 66 -3.20 -13.55 -8.65
N VAL A 67 -3.68 -12.58 -7.87
CA VAL A 67 -4.97 -11.91 -8.06
C VAL A 67 -4.65 -10.47 -8.44
N GLU A 68 -5.12 -10.05 -9.62
CA GLU A 68 -4.97 -8.69 -10.13
C GLU A 68 -6.30 -7.97 -9.94
N ILE A 69 -6.30 -6.90 -9.14
CA ILE A 69 -7.49 -6.08 -8.86
C ILE A 69 -7.44 -4.89 -9.80
N ALA A 70 -8.46 -4.76 -10.66
CA ALA A 70 -8.63 -3.69 -11.64
C ALA A 70 -9.62 -2.60 -11.15
#